data_AF-A0A0F9A3Z4-F1
#
_entry.id   AF-A0A0F9A3Z4-F1
#
_cell.length_a   1.000
_cell.length_b   1.000
_cell.length_c   1.000
_cell.angle_alpha   90.00
_cell.angle_beta   90.00
_cell.angle_gamma   90.00
#
_symmetry.space_group_name_H-M   'P 1'
#
loop_
_entity.id
_entity.type
_entity.pdbx_description
1 polymer ?
#
loop_
_entity_poly.entity_id
_entity_poly.type
_entity_poly.pdbx_seq_one_letter_code
_entity_poly.pdbx_strand_id
1 'polypeptide(L)'
;MIQKIIVLGSTGMLGSVVSKYLAMKDYDVKTPTRKEIDIENQNSIYKLEEMIEKDTAYIINCAGVIKPRMNEEEPDSTFEINSGFPIKIAGMINALRTRDYPVKLIHISTDCVFTGDTPGKYQVEDIP
;
A
#
# COMPACT_ATOMS: atom_id res chain seq x y z
N MET A 1 -11.48 5.53 -21.24
CA MET A 1 -10.44 4.54 -20.89
C MET A 1 -10.78 3.98 -19.52
N ILE A 2 -10.70 2.67 -19.35
CA ILE A 2 -10.82 2.04 -18.02
C ILE A 2 -9.58 2.44 -17.22
N GLN A 3 -9.77 2.88 -15.97
CA GLN A 3 -8.65 3.25 -15.11
C GLN A 3 -8.03 1.99 -14.51
N LYS A 4 -6.70 1.89 -14.56
CA LYS A 4 -5.95 0.80 -13.96
C LYS A 4 -5.59 1.11 -12.51
N ILE A 5 -5.78 0.13 -11.64
CA ILE A 5 -5.49 0.22 -10.20
C ILE A 5 -4.62 -0.97 -9.80
N ILE A 6 -3.51 -0.70 -9.12
CA ILE A 6 -2.66 -1.74 -8.52
C ILE A 6 -3.03 -1.87 -7.05
N VAL A 7 -3.40 -3.07 -6.59
CA VAL A 7 -3.71 -3.35 -5.18
C VAL A 7 -2.64 -4.28 -4.60
N LEU A 8 -1.83 -3.76 -3.67
CA LEU A 8 -0.83 -4.52 -2.94
C LEU A 8 -1.47 -5.16 -1.70
N GLY A 9 -1.05 -6.37 -1.33
CA GLY A 9 -1.65 -7.11 -0.21
C GLY A 9 -3.04 -7.66 -0.53
N SER A 10 -3.31 -7.94 -1.81
CA SER A 10 -4.60 -8.43 -2.32
C SER A 10 -5.06 -9.78 -1.73
N THR A 11 -4.15 -10.59 -1.19
CA THR A 11 -4.47 -11.85 -0.52
C THR A 11 -4.89 -11.67 0.95
N GLY A 12 -4.73 -10.47 1.50
CA GLY A 12 -5.17 -10.12 2.85
C GLY A 12 -6.67 -9.84 2.95
N MET A 13 -7.15 -9.65 4.17
CA MET A 13 -8.58 -9.40 4.45
C MET A 13 -9.10 -8.18 3.68
N LEU A 14 -8.47 -7.02 3.85
CA LEU A 14 -8.89 -5.78 3.18
C LEU A 14 -8.59 -5.80 1.67
N GLY A 15 -7.37 -6.16 1.30
CA GLY A 15 -6.94 -6.16 -0.10
C GLY A 15 -7.83 -7.03 -1.00
N SER A 16 -8.28 -8.18 -0.50
CA SER A 16 -9.17 -9.08 -1.26
C SER A 16 -10.55 -8.46 -1.52
N VAL A 17 -11.12 -7.77 -0.53
CA VAL A 17 -12.42 -7.09 -0.65
C VAL A 17 -12.31 -5.87 -1.57
N VAL A 18 -11.28 -5.04 -1.39
CA VAL A 18 -11.01 -3.87 -2.23
C VAL A 18 -10.84 -4.27 -3.69
N SER A 19 -10.03 -5.30 -3.96
CA SER A 19 -9.79 -5.78 -5.32
C SER A 19 -11.08 -6.25 -6.00
N LYS A 20 -11.89 -7.05 -5.30
CA LYS A 20 -13.19 -7.53 -5.80
C LYS A 20 -14.16 -6.39 -6.06
N TYR A 21 -14.27 -5.45 -5.12
CA TYR A 21 -15.17 -4.32 -5.25
C TYR A 21 -14.81 -3.43 -6.44
N LEU A 22 -13.53 -3.12 -6.63
CA LEU A 22 -13.08 -2.31 -7.77
C LEU A 22 -13.29 -3.04 -9.11
N ALA A 23 -13.04 -4.35 -9.16
CA ALA A 23 -13.34 -5.14 -10.36
C ALA A 23 -14.84 -5.13 -10.70
N MET A 24 -15.73 -5.19 -9.69
CA MET A 24 -17.18 -5.04 -9.87
C MET A 24 -17.62 -3.63 -10.32
N LYS A 25 -16.74 -2.63 -10.21
CA LYS A 25 -16.95 -1.26 -10.68
C LYS A 25 -16.27 -1.00 -12.02
N ASP A 26 -15.93 -2.05 -12.75
CA ASP A 26 -15.32 -2.00 -14.08
C ASP A 26 -13.95 -1.29 -14.14
N TYR A 27 -13.20 -1.31 -13.02
CA TYR A 27 -11.78 -0.94 -13.03
C TYR A 27 -10.91 -2.12 -13.47
N ASP A 28 -9.78 -1.82 -14.12
CA ASP A 28 -8.74 -2.83 -14.40
C ASP A 28 -7.85 -2.97 -13.15
N VAL A 29 -8.06 -4.05 -12.39
CA VAL A 29 -7.40 -4.26 -11.10
C VAL A 29 -6.25 -5.25 -11.24
N LYS A 30 -5.02 -4.76 -11.09
CA LYS A 30 -3.82 -5.61 -10.95
C LYS A 30 -3.57 -5.93 -9.48
N THR A 31 -3.41 -7.20 -9.16
CA THR A 31 -3.28 -7.68 -7.78
C THR A 31 -1.97 -8.47 -7.59
N PRO A 32 -0.79 -7.83 -7.70
CA PRO A 32 0.47 -8.53 -7.55
C PRO A 32 0.55 -9.19 -6.17
N THR A 33 0.96 -10.45 -6.16
CA THR A 33 1.14 -11.27 -4.96
C THR A 33 2.59 -11.19 -4.48
N ARG A 34 2.89 -11.81 -3.33
CA ARG A 34 4.27 -11.93 -2.81
C ARG A 34 5.24 -12.59 -3.80
N LYS A 35 4.77 -13.37 -4.77
CA LYS A 35 5.63 -13.97 -5.81
C LYS A 35 6.17 -12.93 -6.78
N GLU A 36 5.39 -11.88 -7.03
CA GLU A 36 5.74 -10.80 -7.96
C GLU A 36 6.45 -9.67 -7.20
N ILE A 37 5.85 -9.23 -6.09
CA ILE A 37 6.34 -8.16 -5.22
C ILE A 37 6.47 -8.71 -3.81
N ASP A 38 7.68 -9.14 -3.47
CA ASP A 38 8.05 -9.51 -2.11
C ASP A 38 8.63 -8.28 -1.41
N ILE A 39 7.85 -7.61 -0.55
CA ILE A 39 8.21 -6.30 0.02
C ILE A 39 9.59 -6.31 0.70
N GLU A 40 9.98 -7.43 1.28
CA GLU A 40 11.26 -7.60 1.98
C GLU A 40 12.45 -7.71 1.01
N ASN A 41 12.19 -7.94 -0.27
CA ASN A 41 13.17 -7.91 -1.33
C ASN A 41 13.46 -6.48 -1.78
N GLN A 42 14.75 -6.10 -1.78
CA GLN A 42 15.21 -4.76 -2.18
C GLN A 42 14.78 -4.35 -3.60
N ASN A 43 14.54 -5.32 -4.49
CA ASN A 43 14.14 -5.05 -5.88
C ASN A 43 12.63 -4.80 -6.06
N SER A 44 11.82 -4.95 -5.02
CA SER A 44 10.37 -4.90 -5.14
C SER A 44 9.83 -3.54 -5.56
N ILE A 45 10.53 -2.46 -5.24
CA ILE A 45 10.14 -1.13 -5.69
C ILE A 45 10.31 -0.97 -7.21
N TYR A 46 11.39 -1.52 -7.78
CA TYR A 46 11.61 -1.47 -9.24
C TYR A 46 10.59 -2.33 -9.98
N LYS A 47 10.27 -3.52 -9.45
CA LYS A 47 9.21 -4.36 -10.01
C LYS A 47 7.84 -3.67 -9.97
N LEU A 48 7.54 -2.95 -8.88
CA LEU A 48 6.32 -2.16 -8.80
C LEU A 48 6.32 -1.02 -9.83
N GLU A 49 7.45 -0.32 -10.01
CA GLU A 49 7.60 0.73 -11.01
C GLU A 49 7.36 0.20 -12.44
N GLU A 50 7.90 -0.98 -12.77
CA GLU A 50 7.71 -1.65 -14.06
C GLU A 50 6.24 -2.01 -14.34
N MET A 51 5.42 -2.19 -13.30
CA MET A 51 3.99 -2.48 -13.44
C MET A 51 3.14 -1.24 -13.74
N ILE A 52 3.69 -0.03 -13.53
CA ILE A 52 3.01 1.24 -13.76
C ILE A 52 2.95 1.52 -15.27
N GLU A 53 1.74 1.62 -15.78
CA GLU A 53 1.43 1.96 -17.16
C GLU A 53 0.81 3.37 -17.27
N LYS A 54 0.68 3.88 -18.50
CA LYS A 54 0.13 5.22 -18.78
C LYS A 54 -1.30 5.43 -18.24
N ASP A 55 -2.08 4.35 -18.14
CA ASP A 55 -3.47 4.34 -17.66
C ASP A 55 -3.59 3.99 -16.15
N THR A 56 -2.46 3.78 -15.47
CA THR A 56 -2.43 3.50 -14.03
C THR A 56 -2.75 4.78 -13.26
N ALA A 57 -3.90 4.78 -12.59
CA ALA A 57 -4.37 5.95 -11.84
C ALA A 57 -4.01 5.86 -10.35
N TYR A 58 -4.06 4.65 -9.78
CA TYR A 58 -3.90 4.45 -8.34
C TYR A 58 -3.04 3.23 -8.01
N ILE A 59 -2.22 3.37 -6.97
CA ILE A 59 -1.65 2.27 -6.19
C ILE A 59 -2.34 2.30 -4.84
N ILE A 60 -3.01 1.21 -4.47
CA ILE A 60 -3.63 1.02 -3.16
C ILE A 60 -2.77 0.04 -2.38
N ASN A 61 -2.07 0.54 -1.36
CA ASN A 61 -1.27 -0.29 -0.48
C ASN A 61 -2.11 -0.79 0.70
N CYS A 62 -2.61 -2.03 0.58
CA CYS A 62 -3.24 -2.79 1.65
C CYS A 62 -2.29 -3.82 2.29
N ALA A 63 -1.00 -3.82 1.93
CA ALA A 63 -0.02 -4.70 2.53
C ALA A 63 0.40 -4.16 3.90
N GLY A 64 0.45 -5.06 4.89
CA GLY A 64 0.86 -4.74 6.24
C GLY A 64 0.90 -5.98 7.13
N VAL A 65 1.72 -5.93 8.18
CA VAL A 65 1.77 -6.91 9.25
C VAL A 65 0.97 -6.38 10.44
N ILE A 66 -0.05 -7.13 10.85
CA ILE A 66 -0.89 -6.81 12.01
C ILE A 66 -0.21 -7.26 13.32
N LYS A 67 -0.52 -6.60 14.45
CA LYS A 67 0.09 -6.88 15.77
C LYS A 67 0.23 -8.37 16.10
N PRO A 68 -0.79 -9.23 15.97
CA PRO A 68 -0.67 -10.66 16.31
C PRO A 68 0.25 -11.47 15.38
N ARG A 69 0.70 -10.88 14.27
CA ARG A 69 1.58 -11.49 13.26
C ARG A 69 2.95 -10.81 13.20
N MET A 70 3.19 -9.81 14.04
CA MET A 70 4.51 -9.21 14.16
C MET A 70 5.43 -10.21 14.83
N ASN A 71 6.60 -10.44 14.23
CA ASN A 71 7.65 -11.20 14.85
C ASN A 71 8.51 -10.25 15.69
N GLU A 72 8.45 -10.37 17.01
CA GLU A 72 9.25 -9.53 17.92
C GLU A 72 10.75 -9.78 17.78
N GLU A 73 11.16 -10.94 17.27
CA GLU A 73 12.56 -11.27 16.98
C GLU A 73 13.06 -10.66 15.67
N GLU A 74 12.15 -10.25 14.77
CA GLU A 74 12.46 -9.66 13.45
C GLU A 74 11.74 -8.32 13.24
N PRO A 75 12.00 -7.30 14.08
CA PRO A 75 11.31 -6.01 14.01
C PRO A 75 11.59 -5.28 12.69
N ASP A 76 12.77 -5.49 12.09
CA ASP A 76 13.17 -4.85 10.84
C ASP A 76 12.28 -5.26 9.66
N SER A 77 11.84 -6.52 9.60
CA SER A 77 10.91 -7.00 8.57
C SER A 77 9.57 -6.29 8.69
N THR A 78 9.02 -6.23 9.91
CA THR A 78 7.77 -5.51 10.18
C THR A 78 7.89 -4.03 9.86
N PHE A 79 9.01 -3.41 10.22
CA PHE A 79 9.28 -2.00 9.93
C PHE A 79 9.38 -1.74 8.42
N GLU A 80 10.09 -2.59 7.69
CA GLU A 80 10.19 -2.48 6.22
C GLU A 80 8.81 -2.60 5.58
N ILE A 81 7.99 -3.56 6.00
CA ILE A 81 6.65 -3.76 5.43
C ILE A 81 5.70 -2.60 5.77
N ASN A 82 5.63 -2.19 7.04
CA ASN A 82 4.62 -1.24 7.52
C ASN A 82 5.02 0.22 7.35
N SER A 83 6.31 0.54 7.28
CA SER A 83 6.82 1.91 7.28
C SER A 83 7.75 2.19 6.10
N GLY A 84 8.77 1.34 5.91
CA GLY A 84 9.79 1.54 4.87
C GLY A 84 9.22 1.52 3.46
N PHE A 85 8.44 0.49 3.14
CA PHE A 85 7.90 0.28 1.82
C PHE A 85 6.86 1.33 1.40
N PRO A 86 5.87 1.75 2.23
CA PRO A 86 5.01 2.88 1.91
C PRO A 86 5.78 4.16 1.55
N ILE A 87 6.86 4.47 2.28
CA ILE A 87 7.73 5.63 1.99
C ILE A 87 8.42 5.45 0.65
N LYS A 88 8.95 4.26 0.34
CA LYS A 88 9.57 3.95 -0.95
C LYS A 88 8.59 4.13 -2.12
N ILE A 89 7.33 3.69 -1.97
CA ILE A 89 6.28 3.91 -2.99
C ILE A 89 6.04 5.41 -3.21
N ALA A 90 5.91 6.18 -2.12
CA ALA A 90 5.71 7.63 -2.23
C ALA A 90 6.91 8.33 -2.90
N GLY A 91 8.13 7.93 -2.58
CA GLY A 91 9.36 8.41 -3.22
C GLY A 91 9.41 8.09 -4.70
N MET A 92 9.11 6.84 -5.08
CA MET A 92 9.01 6.40 -6.47
C MET A 92 7.97 7.23 -7.22
N ILE A 93 6.73 7.35 -6.73
CA ILE A 93 5.69 8.16 -7.37
C ILE A 93 6.12 9.62 -7.53
N ASN A 94 6.80 10.20 -6.52
CA ASN A 94 7.33 11.56 -6.62
C ASN A 94 8.38 11.70 -7.73
N ALA A 95 9.28 10.73 -7.88
CA ALA A 95 10.26 10.70 -8.97
C ALA A 95 9.59 10.58 -10.36
N LEU A 96 8.42 9.94 -10.42
CA LEU A 96 7.63 9.80 -11.66
C LEU A 96 6.79 11.03 -12.01
N ARG A 97 6.75 12.09 -11.20
CA ARG A 97 5.88 13.27 -11.42
C ARG A 97 6.15 14.04 -12.71
N THR A 98 7.31 13.82 -13.34
CA THR A 98 7.65 14.39 -14.66
C THR A 98 6.94 13.68 -15.82
N ARG A 99 6.30 12.54 -15.58
CA ARG A 99 5.49 11.83 -16.58
C ARG A 99 4.15 12.56 -16.80
N ASP A 100 3.62 12.48 -18.01
CA ASP A 100 2.33 13.10 -18.39
C ASP A 100 1.10 12.44 -17.71
N TYR A 101 1.29 11.39 -16.92
CA TYR A 101 0.22 10.62 -16.28
C TYR A 101 0.51 10.46 -14.77
N PRO A 102 -0.21 11.19 -13.90
CA PRO A 102 0.03 11.14 -12.47
C PRO A 102 -0.59 9.89 -11.82
N VAL A 103 0.23 9.12 -11.11
CA VAL A 103 -0.22 8.01 -10.25
C VAL A 103 -0.43 8.52 -8.83
N LYS A 104 -1.50 8.10 -8.16
CA LYS A 104 -1.76 8.43 -6.75
C LYS A 104 -1.57 7.22 -5.85
N LEU A 105 -1.05 7.45 -4.65
CA LEU A 105 -0.98 6.44 -3.59
C LEU A 105 -2.16 6.57 -2.63
N ILE A 106 -2.83 5.47 -2.35
CA ILE A 106 -3.72 5.31 -1.20
C ILE A 106 -3.06 4.29 -0.28
N HIS A 107 -2.58 4.73 0.88
CA HIS A 107 -1.96 3.86 1.86
C HIS A 107 -2.88 3.67 3.06
N ILE A 108 -3.19 2.42 3.39
CA ILE A 108 -4.01 2.08 4.54
C ILE A 108 -3.12 2.00 5.78
N SER A 109 -3.45 2.82 6.78
CA SER A 109 -2.77 2.85 8.07
C SER A 109 -3.67 2.28 9.18
N THR A 110 -3.39 2.61 10.44
CA THR A 110 -4.07 2.08 11.63
C THR A 110 -4.25 3.18 12.67
N ASP A 111 -5.29 3.03 13.48
CA ASP A 111 -5.51 3.75 14.73
C ASP A 111 -4.45 3.44 15.81
N CYS A 112 -3.69 2.35 15.66
CA CYS A 112 -2.59 1.99 16.55
C CYS A 112 -1.39 2.96 16.50
N VAL A 113 -1.48 4.04 15.72
CA VAL A 113 -0.55 5.18 15.80
C VAL A 113 -0.79 5.99 17.08
N PHE A 114 -1.99 5.94 17.65
CA PHE A 114 -2.36 6.64 18.88
C PHE A 114 -2.15 5.78 20.14
N THR A 115 -1.86 6.42 21.27
CA THR A 115 -1.61 5.70 22.55
C THR A 115 -2.85 5.02 23.14
N GLY A 116 -4.04 5.57 22.89
CA GLY A 116 -5.29 5.09 23.50
C GLY A 116 -5.67 5.82 24.79
N ASP A 117 -4.86 6.76 25.27
CA ASP A 117 -5.06 7.43 26.56
C ASP A 117 -6.03 8.62 26.50
N THR A 118 -6.35 9.11 25.30
CA THR A 118 -7.24 10.27 25.13
C THR A 118 -8.70 9.82 25.19
N PRO A 119 -9.52 10.40 26.11
CA PRO A 119 -10.95 10.12 26.15
C PRO A 119 -11.65 10.61 24.88
N GLY A 120 -12.55 9.79 24.33
CA GLY A 120 -13.32 10.15 23.13
C GLY A 120 -12.77 9.52 21.85
N LYS A 121 -12.98 10.18 20.71
CA LYS A 121 -12.55 9.69 19.38
C LYS A 121 -11.41 10.55 18.86
N TYR A 122 -10.33 9.90 18.43
CA TYR A 122 -9.24 10.56 17.71
C TYR A 122 -9.73 11.22 16.42
N GLN A 123 -9.25 12.43 16.17
CA GLN A 123 -9.37 13.18 14.92
C GLN A 123 -8.10 13.05 14.08
N VAL A 124 -8.18 13.40 12.79
CA VAL A 124 -7.02 13.27 11.88
C VAL A 124 -5.94 14.33 12.13
N GLU A 125 -6.30 15.40 12.84
CA GLU A 125 -5.39 16.45 13.28
C GLU A 125 -4.75 16.17 14.65
N ASP A 126 -5.20 15.12 15.36
CA ASP A 126 -4.62 14.75 16.65
C ASP A 126 -3.20 14.22 16.46
N ILE A 127 -2.34 14.53 17.43
CA ILE A 127 -0.97 14.02 17.47
C ILE A 127 -1.04 12.53 17.85
N PRO A 128 -0.46 11.63 17.02
CA PRO A 128 -0.30 10.21 17.34
C PRO A 128 0.34 9.98 18.72
#